data_AF-A0A7S4MVJ2-F1
#
_entry.id   AF-A0A7S4MVJ2-F1
#
_cell.length_a   1.000
_cell.length_b   1.000
_cell.length_c   1.000
_cell.angle_alpha   90.00
_cell.angle_beta   90.00
_cell.angle_gamma   90.00
#
_symmetry.space_group_name_H-M   'P 1'
#
loop_
_entity.id
_entity.type
_entity.pdbx_description
1 polymer ?
#
loop_
_entity_poly.entity_id
_entity_poly.type
_entity_poly.pdbx_seq_one_letter_code
_entity_poly.pdbx_strand_id
1 'polypeptide(L)'
;IERTAFHPRYAITFGECAILHVGGQEVGSRREKGFTVAELQAAMKMVTDRGHRAELYMVSDALPPGLREEHEAATLVIRDGANLMLGRATAADDLLVEQQTVAYDRLFWNARQRKTLNKRARYNVVFGPEAVEHNDTYQQPTVHALTGLPLLGGVANALPHWLGAKADGLFAEGNHYFEKRSGIGFHGDAERKIVVCLSLGSGATLRYQWRAPSSSMPFGEPVDVAVQHGDVYIMSEKATGNDWMSRRKYRVVHGAGASAYISKGY
;
A
#
# COMPACT_ATOMS: atom_id res chain seq x y z
N ILE A 1 5.50 33.03 12.97
CA ILE A 1 5.00 31.63 12.89
C ILE A 1 5.69 31.00 11.70
N GLU A 2 6.79 30.28 11.92
CA GLU A 2 7.43 29.50 10.86
C GLU A 2 6.40 28.52 10.31
N ARG A 3 6.04 28.68 9.04
CA ARG A 3 5.28 27.67 8.32
C ARG A 3 6.22 26.50 8.15
N THR A 4 6.11 25.49 9.01
CA THR A 4 6.78 24.21 8.80
C THR A 4 6.50 23.72 7.38
N ALA A 5 7.58 23.64 6.58
CA ALA A 5 7.51 23.17 5.21
C ALA A 5 6.91 21.76 5.21
N PHE A 6 5.92 21.54 4.34
CA PHE A 6 5.34 20.21 4.18
C PHE A 6 6.35 19.33 3.44
N HIS A 7 6.64 18.16 4.00
CA HIS A 7 7.48 17.17 3.35
C HIS A 7 6.56 16.13 2.67
N PRO A 8 6.70 15.91 1.36
CA PRO A 8 5.85 14.96 0.64
C PRO A 8 6.06 13.53 1.13
N ARG A 9 5.07 12.69 0.90
CA ARG A 9 5.16 11.24 1.11
C ARG A 9 4.94 10.51 -0.20
N TYR A 10 5.71 9.46 -0.41
CA TYR A 10 5.53 8.50 -1.49
C TYR A 10 5.23 7.14 -0.88
N ALA A 11 4.11 6.54 -1.28
CA ALA A 11 3.78 5.17 -0.91
C ALA A 11 3.77 4.34 -2.20
N ILE A 12 4.71 3.42 -2.33
CA ILE A 12 4.87 2.57 -3.51
C ILE A 12 4.42 1.18 -3.11
N THR A 13 3.23 0.80 -3.55
CA THR A 13 2.58 -0.46 -3.18
C THR A 13 2.77 -1.48 -4.27
N PHE A 14 3.59 -2.49 -4.02
CA PHE A 14 3.72 -3.68 -4.85
C PHE A 14 2.54 -4.63 -4.62
N GLY A 15 2.02 -5.19 -5.72
CA GLY A 15 0.95 -6.16 -5.72
C GLY A 15 0.90 -6.92 -7.04
N GLU A 16 0.12 -8.00 -7.08
CA GLU A 16 0.00 -8.81 -8.30
C GLU A 16 -0.82 -8.12 -9.40
N CYS A 17 -1.64 -7.16 -9.00
CA CYS A 17 -2.37 -6.24 -9.85
C CYS A 17 -2.04 -4.80 -9.46
N ALA A 18 -2.04 -3.92 -10.46
CA ALA A 18 -1.97 -2.49 -10.27
C ALA A 18 -2.98 -1.74 -11.14
N ILE A 19 -3.53 -0.65 -10.60
CA ILE A 19 -4.48 0.22 -11.26
C ILE A 19 -4.24 1.67 -10.84
N LEU A 20 -4.35 2.62 -11.77
CA LEU A 20 -4.20 4.04 -11.45
C LEU A 20 -5.39 4.60 -10.65
N HIS A 21 -6.59 4.14 -10.98
CA HIS A 21 -7.82 4.51 -10.30
C HIS A 21 -8.93 3.49 -10.59
N VAL A 22 -9.81 3.24 -9.61
CA VAL A 22 -10.97 2.37 -9.77
C VAL A 22 -11.76 2.72 -11.03
N GLY A 23 -11.99 1.72 -11.89
CA GLY A 23 -12.68 1.86 -13.17
C GLY A 23 -11.77 2.18 -14.37
N GLY A 24 -10.45 2.27 -14.17
CA GLY A 24 -9.44 2.24 -15.23
C GLY A 24 -9.04 0.80 -15.61
N GLN A 25 -8.03 0.69 -16.47
CA GLN A 25 -7.44 -0.59 -16.86
C GLN A 25 -6.49 -1.09 -15.76
N GLU A 26 -6.66 -2.36 -15.40
CA GLU A 26 -5.76 -3.09 -14.51
C GLU A 26 -4.60 -3.70 -15.31
N VAL A 27 -3.41 -3.72 -14.71
CA VAL A 27 -2.27 -4.49 -15.19
C VAL A 27 -1.94 -5.60 -14.19
N GLY A 28 -1.36 -6.69 -14.69
CA GLY A 28 -1.11 -7.89 -13.91
C GLY A 28 -2.33 -8.80 -13.80
N SER A 29 -2.21 -9.83 -12.97
CA SER A 29 -3.21 -10.89 -12.83
C SER A 29 -3.37 -11.26 -11.37
N ARG A 30 -4.62 -11.27 -10.91
CA ARG A 30 -4.95 -11.56 -9.52
C ARG A 30 -4.52 -12.98 -9.14
N ARG A 31 -3.87 -13.13 -7.98
CA ARG A 31 -3.45 -14.44 -7.48
C ARG A 31 -4.60 -15.12 -6.77
N GLU A 32 -4.49 -16.45 -6.67
CA GLU A 32 -5.47 -17.23 -5.91
C GLU A 32 -5.44 -16.87 -4.42
N LYS A 33 -4.24 -16.60 -3.87
CA LYS A 33 -4.02 -16.35 -2.44
C LYS A 33 -2.99 -15.23 -2.23
N GLY A 34 -3.22 -14.42 -1.20
CA GLY A 34 -2.27 -13.45 -0.66
C GLY A 34 -1.45 -14.03 0.49
N PHE A 35 -0.81 -13.15 1.28
CA PHE A 35 -0.01 -13.58 2.42
C PHE A 35 -0.86 -14.07 3.59
N THR A 36 -0.47 -15.16 4.24
CA THR A 36 -1.05 -15.58 5.52
C THR A 36 -0.35 -14.88 6.69
N VAL A 37 -0.97 -14.84 7.87
CA VAL A 37 -0.30 -14.31 9.07
C VAL A 37 0.93 -15.16 9.44
N ALA A 38 0.87 -16.47 9.26
CA ALA A 38 2.01 -17.35 9.45
C ALA A 38 3.20 -17.01 8.53
N GLU A 39 2.94 -16.65 7.26
CA GLU A 39 3.98 -16.18 6.33
C GLU A 39 4.59 -14.84 6.81
N LEU A 40 3.77 -13.93 7.32
CA LEU A 40 4.27 -12.68 7.91
C LEU A 40 5.12 -12.93 9.16
N GLN A 41 4.71 -13.86 10.02
CA GLN A 41 5.51 -14.26 11.20
C GLN A 41 6.85 -14.88 10.78
N ALA A 42 6.86 -15.72 9.74
CA ALA A 42 8.08 -16.29 9.20
C ALA A 42 9.02 -15.21 8.64
N ALA A 43 8.49 -14.25 7.88
CA ALA A 43 9.25 -13.11 7.37
C ALA A 43 9.78 -12.24 8.52
N MET A 44 8.96 -11.93 9.52
CA MET A 44 9.39 -11.19 10.72
C MET A 44 10.55 -11.90 11.43
N LYS A 45 10.46 -13.22 11.61
CA LYS A 45 11.53 -14.02 12.20
C LYS A 45 12.80 -13.94 11.36
N MET A 46 12.69 -14.10 10.04
CA MET A 46 13.83 -14.02 9.11
C MET A 46 14.58 -12.68 9.19
N VAL A 47 13.82 -11.58 9.31
CA VAL A 47 14.35 -10.22 9.44
C VAL A 47 15.01 -10.01 10.80
N THR A 48 14.35 -10.43 11.89
CA THR A 48 14.85 -10.23 13.27
C THR A 48 16.05 -11.11 13.60
N ASP A 49 16.10 -12.35 13.10
CA ASP A 49 17.27 -13.24 13.21
C ASP A 49 18.54 -12.63 12.57
N ARG A 50 18.37 -11.71 11.61
CA ARG A 50 19.46 -10.98 10.95
C ARG A 50 19.79 -9.64 11.62
N GLY A 51 19.22 -9.36 12.79
CA GLY A 51 19.49 -8.15 13.57
C GLY A 51 18.73 -6.91 13.10
N HIS A 52 17.74 -7.05 12.22
CA HIS A 52 16.90 -5.94 11.77
C HIS A 52 15.60 -5.86 12.58
N ARG A 53 15.02 -4.67 12.66
CA ARG A 53 13.79 -4.44 13.43
C ARG A 53 12.56 -4.67 12.57
N ALA A 54 11.63 -5.47 13.09
CA ALA A 54 10.31 -5.66 12.51
C ALA A 54 9.24 -5.74 13.59
N GLU A 55 8.01 -5.36 13.24
CA GLU A 55 6.85 -5.31 14.13
C GLU A 55 5.63 -5.92 13.43
N LEU A 56 4.97 -6.87 14.08
CA LEU A 56 3.73 -7.46 13.57
C LEU A 56 2.54 -6.86 14.34
N TYR A 57 1.66 -6.20 13.61
CA TYR A 57 0.43 -5.61 14.14
C TYR A 57 -0.72 -6.57 13.85
N MET A 58 -1.25 -7.21 14.89
CA MET A 58 -2.40 -8.11 14.78
C MET A 58 -3.69 -7.29 14.63
N VAL A 59 -4.12 -7.09 13.39
CA VAL A 59 -5.34 -6.33 13.06
C VAL A 59 -6.60 -7.02 13.60
N SER A 60 -6.57 -8.35 13.69
CA SER A 60 -7.66 -9.14 14.29
C SER A 60 -7.82 -8.94 15.79
N ASP A 61 -6.85 -8.37 16.53
CA ASP A 61 -7.00 -8.13 17.97
C ASP A 61 -8.10 -7.12 18.31
N ALA A 62 -8.47 -6.26 17.36
CA ALA A 62 -9.61 -5.36 17.46
C ALA A 62 -10.98 -6.07 17.38
N LEU A 63 -11.02 -7.36 17.03
CA LEU A 63 -12.23 -8.17 17.07
C LEU A 63 -12.43 -8.83 18.45
N PRO A 64 -13.68 -9.13 18.83
CA PRO A 64 -13.97 -10.04 19.93
C PRO A 64 -13.23 -11.39 19.77
N PRO A 65 -12.75 -12.02 20.86
CA PRO A 65 -11.94 -13.25 20.80
C PRO A 65 -12.54 -14.35 19.91
N GLY A 66 -13.86 -14.57 19.97
CA GLY A 66 -14.55 -15.60 19.17
C GLY A 66 -14.58 -15.36 17.66
N LEU A 67 -14.13 -14.20 17.17
CA LEU A 67 -14.06 -13.87 15.74
C LEU A 67 -12.63 -13.84 15.20
N ARG A 68 -11.60 -13.89 16.05
CA ARG A 68 -10.22 -13.62 15.65
C ARG A 68 -9.62 -14.70 14.76
N GLU A 69 -9.94 -15.95 15.03
CA GLU A 69 -9.41 -17.11 14.30
C GLU A 69 -9.94 -17.14 12.86
N GLU A 70 -11.25 -16.97 12.66
CA GLU A 70 -11.88 -16.95 11.32
C GLU A 70 -11.49 -15.70 10.51
N HIS A 71 -11.09 -14.62 11.18
CA HIS A 71 -10.79 -13.33 10.57
C HIS A 71 -9.37 -12.87 10.85
N GLU A 72 -8.45 -13.82 10.91
CA GLU A 72 -7.04 -13.57 11.19
C GLU A 72 -6.46 -12.57 10.18
N ALA A 73 -5.95 -11.45 10.69
CA ALA A 73 -5.46 -10.35 9.89
C ALA A 73 -4.27 -9.70 10.60
N ALA A 74 -3.20 -9.44 9.86
CA ALA A 74 -2.02 -8.79 10.41
C ALA A 74 -1.31 -7.94 9.36
N THR A 75 -0.53 -6.98 9.85
CA THR A 75 0.36 -6.15 9.05
C THR A 75 1.76 -6.19 9.66
N LEU A 76 2.73 -6.65 8.87
CA LEU A 76 4.14 -6.63 9.24
C LEU A 76 4.74 -5.29 8.81
N VAL A 77 5.50 -4.63 9.67
CA VAL A 77 6.33 -3.47 9.34
C VAL A 77 7.79 -3.84 9.55
N ILE A 78 8.59 -3.76 8.49
CA ILE A 78 10.05 -3.86 8.54
C ILE A 78 10.59 -2.44 8.60
N ARG A 79 11.23 -2.10 9.72
CA ARG A 79 11.84 -0.78 9.90
C ARG A 79 13.09 -0.66 9.06
N ASP A 80 13.27 0.48 8.40
CA ASP A 80 14.34 0.69 7.42
C ASP A 80 14.37 -0.39 6.33
N GLY A 81 13.19 -0.94 5.99
CA GLY A 81 13.04 -2.01 5.02
C GLY A 81 13.68 -1.70 3.67
N ALA A 82 13.62 -0.45 3.20
CA ALA A 82 14.30 -0.02 1.99
C ALA A 82 15.82 -0.32 2.03
N ASN A 83 16.45 0.00 3.15
CA ASN A 83 17.88 -0.20 3.38
C ASN A 83 18.22 -1.69 3.44
N LEU A 84 17.36 -2.48 4.07
CA LEU A 84 17.48 -3.93 4.12
C LEU A 84 17.38 -4.56 2.72
N MET A 85 16.36 -4.19 1.95
CA MET A 85 16.10 -4.75 0.61
C MET A 85 17.25 -4.47 -0.36
N LEU A 86 17.86 -3.29 -0.28
CA LEU A 86 18.98 -2.89 -1.14
C LEU A 86 20.37 -3.13 -0.51
N GLY A 87 20.44 -3.63 0.73
CA GLY A 87 21.69 -3.88 1.44
C GLY A 87 22.57 -2.63 1.65
N ARG A 88 21.97 -1.43 1.77
CA ARG A 88 22.69 -0.16 1.87
C ARG A 88 22.02 0.83 2.83
N ALA A 89 22.82 1.52 3.63
CA ALA A 89 22.32 2.42 4.68
C ALA A 89 21.62 3.71 4.16
N THR A 90 21.89 4.11 2.92
CA THR A 90 21.31 5.32 2.30
C THR A 90 20.13 5.02 1.37
N ALA A 91 19.67 3.76 1.31
CA ALA A 91 18.72 3.33 0.28
C ALA A 91 17.44 4.16 0.29
N ALA A 92 16.88 4.43 1.47
CA ALA A 92 15.64 5.17 1.60
C ALA A 92 15.75 6.60 1.02
N ASP A 93 16.84 7.30 1.31
CA ASP A 93 17.10 8.65 0.79
C ASP A 93 17.31 8.61 -0.73
N ASP A 94 18.11 7.68 -1.22
CA ASP A 94 18.38 7.53 -2.66
C ASP A 94 17.10 7.16 -3.44
N LEU A 95 16.26 6.28 -2.88
CA LEU A 95 14.93 5.93 -3.41
C LEU A 95 14.00 7.14 -3.42
N LEU A 96 14.04 7.99 -2.40
CA LEU A 96 13.24 9.21 -2.37
C LEU A 96 13.66 10.16 -3.50
N VAL A 97 14.97 10.31 -3.74
CA VAL A 97 15.51 11.10 -4.86
C VAL A 97 15.06 10.51 -6.20
N GLU A 98 15.15 9.19 -6.40
CA GLU A 98 14.66 8.52 -7.61
C GLU A 98 13.15 8.75 -7.80
N GLN A 99 12.34 8.64 -6.75
CA GLN A 99 10.90 8.87 -6.84
C GLN A 99 10.51 10.32 -7.13
N GLN A 100 11.37 11.29 -6.76
CA GLN A 100 11.18 12.70 -7.11
C GLN A 100 11.40 12.98 -8.61
N THR A 101 12.14 12.12 -9.33
CA THR A 101 12.33 12.27 -10.78
C THR A 101 11.19 11.67 -11.60
N VAL A 102 10.32 10.85 -10.99
CA VAL A 102 9.20 10.19 -11.67
C VAL A 102 8.05 11.17 -11.89
N ALA A 103 7.54 11.22 -13.13
CA ALA A 103 6.30 11.92 -13.44
C ALA A 103 5.09 11.09 -12.99
N TYR A 104 4.32 11.60 -12.02
CA TYR A 104 3.07 11.01 -11.56
C TYR A 104 1.88 11.61 -12.32
N ASP A 105 0.91 10.76 -12.67
CA ASP A 105 -0.34 11.14 -13.31
C ASP A 105 -1.19 12.00 -12.36
N ARG A 106 -1.66 13.13 -12.90
CA ARG A 106 -2.51 14.11 -12.21
C ARG A 106 -3.96 14.06 -12.68
N LEU A 107 -4.25 13.19 -13.64
CA LEU A 107 -5.57 12.97 -14.21
C LEU A 107 -5.99 11.50 -14.00
N PHE A 108 -7.28 11.23 -14.09
CA PHE A 108 -7.81 9.87 -14.05
C PHE A 108 -9.16 9.76 -14.75
N TRP A 109 -9.45 8.58 -15.29
CA TRP A 109 -10.79 8.27 -15.78
C TRP A 109 -11.78 8.03 -14.64
N ASN A 110 -12.86 8.81 -14.62
CA ASN A 110 -13.98 8.58 -13.70
C ASN A 110 -15.07 7.76 -14.41
N ALA A 111 -15.13 6.45 -14.16
CA ALA A 111 -16.11 5.57 -14.79
C ALA A 111 -17.57 5.95 -14.51
N ARG A 112 -17.87 6.46 -13.30
CA ARG A 112 -19.23 6.88 -12.91
C ARG A 112 -19.71 8.10 -13.69
N GLN A 113 -18.83 9.07 -13.93
CA GLN A 113 -19.14 10.31 -14.65
C GLN A 113 -18.77 10.24 -16.14
N ARG A 114 -18.13 9.15 -16.58
CA ARG A 114 -17.65 8.92 -17.94
C ARG A 114 -16.81 10.08 -18.51
N LYS A 115 -15.89 10.60 -17.69
CA LYS A 115 -14.96 11.67 -18.09
C LYS A 115 -13.66 11.64 -17.29
N THR A 116 -12.62 12.27 -17.85
CA THR A 116 -11.34 12.51 -17.19
C THR A 116 -11.45 13.61 -16.15
N LEU A 117 -10.88 13.41 -14.96
CA LEU A 117 -10.90 14.36 -13.85
C LEU A 117 -9.50 14.55 -13.24
N ASN A 118 -9.32 15.66 -12.52
CA ASN A 118 -8.08 15.95 -11.79
C ASN A 118 -7.99 15.14 -10.49
N LYS A 119 -6.81 14.56 -10.24
CA LYS A 119 -6.41 13.98 -8.97
C LYS A 119 -6.15 15.10 -7.95
N ARG A 120 -7.06 15.27 -6.99
CA ARG A 120 -6.96 16.31 -5.95
C ARG A 120 -6.41 15.83 -4.61
N ALA A 121 -6.54 14.53 -4.32
CA ALA A 121 -6.18 13.97 -3.02
C ALA A 121 -4.72 13.50 -2.96
N ARG A 122 -4.20 12.98 -4.08
CA ARG A 122 -2.85 12.45 -4.25
C ARG A 122 -2.62 12.19 -5.74
N TYR A 123 -1.39 12.27 -6.21
CA TYR A 123 -1.05 11.86 -7.57
C TYR A 123 -0.72 10.36 -7.59
N ASN A 124 -0.91 9.72 -8.73
CA ASN A 124 -0.76 8.27 -8.86
C ASN A 124 0.12 7.93 -10.06
N VAL A 125 0.73 6.75 -10.03
CA VAL A 125 1.44 6.20 -11.18
C VAL A 125 1.50 4.68 -11.05
N VAL A 126 1.69 3.97 -12.15
CA VAL A 126 1.92 2.51 -12.15
C VAL A 126 3.35 2.22 -12.57
N PHE A 127 3.93 1.17 -12.00
CA PHE A 127 5.23 0.62 -12.34
C PHE A 127 5.07 -0.84 -12.75
N GLY A 128 5.77 -1.26 -13.80
CA GLY A 128 5.69 -2.61 -14.35
C GLY A 128 6.95 -3.03 -15.10
N PRO A 129 6.95 -4.20 -15.74
CA PRO A 129 8.11 -4.70 -16.49
C PRO A 129 8.40 -3.87 -17.75
N GLU A 130 7.36 -3.31 -18.37
CA GLU A 130 7.44 -2.55 -19.62
C GLU A 130 6.81 -1.16 -19.45
N ALA A 131 7.31 -0.19 -20.20
CA ALA A 131 6.79 1.17 -20.20
C ALA A 131 5.55 1.26 -21.10
N VAL A 132 4.53 1.97 -20.63
CA VAL A 132 3.28 2.21 -21.35
C VAL A 132 2.89 3.67 -21.17
N GLU A 133 2.60 4.36 -22.26
CA GLU A 133 2.04 5.72 -22.19
C GLU A 133 0.55 5.67 -21.86
N HIS A 134 0.08 6.67 -21.11
CA HIS A 134 -1.35 6.82 -20.87
C HIS A 134 -2.09 7.13 -22.18
N ASN A 135 -3.37 6.77 -22.26
CA ASN A 135 -4.24 7.25 -23.34
C ASN A 135 -4.87 8.61 -23.01
N ASP A 136 -5.57 9.23 -23.96
CA ASP A 136 -6.19 10.56 -23.79
C ASP A 136 -7.17 10.63 -22.61
N THR A 137 -7.79 9.52 -22.25
CA THR A 137 -8.80 9.44 -21.18
C THR A 137 -8.22 9.06 -19.83
N TYR A 138 -6.94 8.66 -19.76
CA TYR A 138 -6.32 8.02 -18.59
C TYR A 138 -7.08 6.77 -18.12
N GLN A 139 -7.78 6.08 -19.04
CA GLN A 139 -8.28 4.72 -18.79
C GLN A 139 -7.12 3.73 -18.80
N GLN A 140 -6.24 3.85 -19.79
CA GLN A 140 -4.92 3.25 -19.76
C GLN A 140 -3.99 4.23 -19.05
N PRO A 141 -3.36 3.84 -17.94
CA PRO A 141 -2.48 4.73 -17.18
C PRO A 141 -1.07 4.75 -17.75
N THR A 142 -0.26 5.70 -17.29
CA THR A 142 1.19 5.60 -17.50
C THR A 142 1.74 4.46 -16.65
N VAL A 143 2.51 3.58 -17.28
CA VAL A 143 3.33 2.56 -16.62
C VAL A 143 4.79 2.92 -16.87
N HIS A 144 5.54 3.16 -15.80
CA HIS A 144 7.00 3.28 -15.90
C HIS A 144 7.64 1.89 -15.77
N ALA A 145 8.61 1.60 -16.64
CA ALA A 145 9.35 0.35 -16.56
C ALA A 145 10.25 0.34 -15.33
N LEU A 146 10.19 -0.72 -14.52
CA LEU A 146 11.06 -0.91 -13.35
C LEU A 146 12.55 -0.97 -13.74
N THR A 147 12.86 -1.40 -14.96
CA THR A 147 14.24 -1.39 -15.50
C THR A 147 14.81 0.01 -15.66
N GLY A 148 13.98 1.04 -15.79
CA GLY A 148 14.38 2.45 -15.81
C GLY A 148 14.51 3.08 -14.42
N LEU A 149 14.17 2.34 -13.35
CA LEU A 149 14.18 2.81 -11.96
C LEU A 149 15.03 1.84 -11.13
N PRO A 150 16.37 1.91 -11.22
CA PRO A 150 17.26 0.87 -10.71
C PRO A 150 17.10 0.60 -9.21
N LEU A 151 16.78 1.61 -8.39
CA LEU A 151 16.58 1.40 -6.95
C LEU A 151 15.22 0.76 -6.67
N LEU A 152 14.14 1.28 -7.26
CA LEU A 152 12.81 0.67 -7.10
C LEU A 152 12.76 -0.76 -7.65
N GLY A 153 13.34 -0.98 -8.82
CA GLY A 153 13.51 -2.30 -9.43
C GLY A 153 14.36 -3.22 -8.55
N GLY A 154 15.42 -2.69 -7.93
CA GLY A 154 16.21 -3.43 -6.93
C GLY A 154 15.37 -3.87 -5.72
N VAL A 155 14.49 -3.00 -5.21
CA VAL A 155 13.55 -3.37 -4.13
C VAL A 155 12.62 -4.48 -4.61
N ALA A 156 12.00 -4.33 -5.78
CA ALA A 156 11.11 -5.34 -6.35
C ALA A 156 11.77 -6.72 -6.46
N ASN A 157 13.01 -6.76 -6.95
CA ASN A 157 13.81 -7.98 -7.11
C ASN A 157 14.23 -8.60 -5.77
N ALA A 158 14.34 -7.81 -4.70
CA ALA A 158 14.68 -8.29 -3.38
C ALA A 158 13.48 -8.92 -2.64
N LEU A 159 12.24 -8.51 -2.94
CA LEU A 159 11.05 -8.96 -2.21
C LEU A 159 10.92 -10.50 -2.14
N PRO A 160 11.14 -11.28 -3.22
CA PRO A 160 11.00 -12.74 -3.16
C PRO A 160 11.96 -13.41 -2.18
N HIS A 161 13.15 -12.83 -1.94
CA HIS A 161 14.09 -13.36 -0.97
C HIS A 161 13.50 -13.32 0.45
N TRP A 162 12.80 -12.25 0.79
CA TRP A 162 12.28 -12.00 2.14
C TRP A 162 10.85 -12.51 2.36
N LEU A 163 10.05 -12.56 1.30
CA LEU A 163 8.61 -12.82 1.37
C LEU A 163 8.19 -14.08 0.59
N GLY A 164 9.13 -14.76 -0.07
CA GLY A 164 8.88 -15.95 -0.87
C GLY A 164 8.24 -15.66 -2.24
N ALA A 165 7.89 -16.74 -2.96
CA ALA A 165 7.44 -16.68 -4.36
C ALA A 165 6.16 -15.85 -4.61
N LYS A 166 5.38 -15.57 -3.56
CA LYS A 166 4.23 -14.65 -3.66
C LYS A 166 4.66 -13.23 -4.03
N ALA A 167 5.86 -12.81 -3.65
CA ALA A 167 6.36 -11.48 -3.94
C ALA A 167 7.13 -11.36 -5.26
N ASP A 168 7.15 -12.41 -6.09
CA ASP A 168 7.87 -12.41 -7.37
C ASP A 168 7.06 -11.78 -8.50
N GLY A 169 7.70 -11.03 -9.39
CA GLY A 169 7.05 -10.44 -10.58
C GLY A 169 5.85 -9.53 -10.27
N LEU A 170 5.91 -8.76 -9.17
CA LEU A 170 4.86 -7.82 -8.80
C LEU A 170 4.92 -6.53 -9.64
N PHE A 171 3.75 -5.94 -9.89
CA PHE A 171 3.61 -4.55 -10.33
C PHE A 171 3.64 -3.63 -9.10
N ALA A 172 3.73 -2.31 -9.30
CA ALA A 172 3.55 -1.37 -8.21
C ALA A 172 2.70 -0.15 -8.55
N GLU A 173 2.02 0.39 -7.54
CA GLU A 173 1.32 1.67 -7.59
C GLU A 173 2.04 2.69 -6.72
N GLY A 174 2.50 3.77 -7.34
CA GLY A 174 2.96 4.95 -6.62
C GLY A 174 1.78 5.84 -6.21
N ASN A 175 1.81 6.31 -4.98
CA ASN A 175 0.93 7.36 -4.47
C ASN A 175 1.78 8.50 -3.91
N HIS A 176 1.73 9.68 -4.54
CA HIS A 176 2.41 10.89 -4.10
C HIS A 176 1.44 11.82 -3.36
N TYR A 177 1.66 11.93 -2.05
CA TYR A 177 0.95 12.82 -1.14
C TYR A 177 1.71 14.15 -1.06
N PHE A 178 1.30 15.10 -1.89
CA PHE A 178 2.03 16.35 -2.18
C PHE A 178 1.65 17.53 -1.28
N GLU A 179 0.60 17.41 -0.45
CA GLU A 179 0.24 18.45 0.52
C GLU A 179 -0.35 17.90 1.84
N LYS A 180 -0.47 18.78 2.85
CA LYS A 180 -1.01 18.44 4.19
C LYS A 180 -2.42 17.84 4.17
N ARG A 181 -3.21 18.13 3.15
CA ARG A 181 -4.58 17.60 2.99
C ARG A 181 -4.62 16.34 2.16
N SER A 182 -3.49 15.83 1.67
CA SER A 182 -3.46 14.61 0.88
C SER A 182 -3.84 13.39 1.72
N GLY A 183 -4.52 12.43 1.10
CA GLY A 183 -4.96 11.22 1.81
C GLY A 183 -5.74 10.24 0.96
N ILE A 184 -6.09 9.12 1.58
CA ILE A 184 -6.94 8.07 1.05
C ILE A 184 -7.86 7.59 2.17
N GLY A 185 -9.16 7.59 1.89
CA GLY A 185 -10.18 7.21 2.87
C GLY A 185 -10.22 5.70 3.08
N PHE A 186 -11.08 5.26 4.00
CA PHE A 186 -11.31 3.84 4.25
C PHE A 186 -11.76 3.10 2.99
N HIS A 187 -10.96 2.11 2.58
CA HIS A 187 -11.19 1.23 1.45
C HIS A 187 -10.54 -0.13 1.71
N GLY A 188 -10.73 -1.08 0.81
CA GLY A 188 -9.85 -2.22 0.68
C GLY A 188 -9.38 -2.35 -0.76
N ASP A 189 -8.32 -3.12 -0.96
CA ASP A 189 -7.70 -3.33 -2.26
C ASP A 189 -8.41 -4.48 -2.96
N ALA A 190 -9.54 -4.20 -3.60
CA ALA A 190 -10.41 -5.23 -4.18
C ALA A 190 -9.76 -5.99 -5.36
N GLU A 191 -8.87 -5.30 -6.06
CA GLU A 191 -8.14 -5.76 -7.24
C GLU A 191 -7.04 -6.80 -6.91
N ARG A 192 -6.55 -6.84 -5.66
CA ARG A 192 -5.37 -7.62 -5.28
C ARG A 192 -5.47 -8.28 -3.92
N LYS A 193 -4.64 -9.27 -3.67
CA LYS A 193 -4.49 -10.00 -2.40
C LYS A 193 -3.08 -9.85 -1.82
N ILE A 194 -2.14 -9.35 -2.60
CA ILE A 194 -0.76 -9.10 -2.19
C ILE A 194 -0.56 -7.59 -2.10
N VAL A 195 -0.09 -7.14 -0.94
CA VAL A 195 0.23 -5.75 -0.67
C VAL A 195 1.54 -5.72 0.10
N VAL A 196 2.57 -5.17 -0.55
CA VAL A 196 3.86 -4.81 0.05
C VAL A 196 4.10 -3.35 -0.27
N CYS A 197 4.21 -2.48 0.71
CA CYS A 197 4.32 -1.04 0.47
C CYS A 197 5.62 -0.47 1.04
N LEU A 198 6.38 0.19 0.17
CA LEU A 198 7.52 1.02 0.51
C LEU A 198 7.06 2.45 0.84
N SER A 199 7.41 2.96 2.01
CA SER A 199 7.07 4.30 2.47
C SER A 199 8.30 5.22 2.45
N LEU A 200 8.23 6.33 1.72
CA LEU A 200 9.32 7.30 1.58
C LEU A 200 8.84 8.74 1.89
N GLY A 201 9.73 9.61 2.33
CA GLY A 201 9.40 10.97 2.75
C GLY A 201 8.71 11.02 4.12
N SER A 202 7.67 11.86 4.25
CA SER A 202 6.99 12.02 5.54
C SER A 202 6.29 10.75 6.03
N GLY A 203 6.32 10.53 7.35
CA GLY A 203 5.61 9.44 8.00
C GLY A 203 4.09 9.58 7.91
N ALA A 204 3.39 8.46 8.10
CA ALA A 204 1.93 8.42 8.09
C ALA A 204 1.39 7.37 9.09
N THR A 205 0.11 7.50 9.40
CA THR A 205 -0.66 6.45 10.06
C THR A 205 -1.48 5.72 9.01
N LEU A 206 -1.29 4.40 8.94
CA LEU A 206 -2.20 3.48 8.28
C LEU A 206 -3.20 2.99 9.33
N ARG A 207 -4.45 3.41 9.19
CA ARG A 207 -5.51 3.07 10.15
C ARG A 207 -6.39 1.97 9.58
N TYR A 208 -6.50 0.86 10.29
CA TYR A 208 -7.46 -0.20 10.03
C TYR A 208 -8.72 -0.01 10.85
N GLN A 209 -9.85 -0.44 10.28
CA GLN A 209 -11.12 -0.46 10.97
C GLN A 209 -11.96 -1.64 10.48
N TRP A 210 -12.53 -2.40 11.41
CA TRP A 210 -13.47 -3.48 11.09
C TRP A 210 -14.88 -2.94 10.84
N ARG A 211 -15.62 -3.66 10.00
CA ARG A 211 -17.05 -3.49 9.73
C ARG A 211 -17.76 -4.82 9.93
N ALA A 212 -18.85 -4.82 10.67
CA ALA A 212 -19.70 -6.00 10.85
C ALA A 212 -20.51 -6.32 9.58
N PRO A 213 -21.00 -7.56 9.42
CA PRO A 213 -21.97 -7.92 8.39
C PRO A 213 -23.16 -6.93 8.37
N SER A 214 -23.60 -6.60 7.16
CA SER A 214 -24.72 -5.70 6.86
C SER A 214 -24.58 -4.25 7.37
N SER A 215 -23.47 -3.89 8.02
CA SER A 215 -23.22 -2.54 8.57
C SER A 215 -22.02 -1.87 7.92
N SER A 216 -22.10 -0.57 7.65
CA SER A 216 -20.93 0.24 7.27
C SER A 216 -20.26 0.91 8.47
N MET A 217 -20.84 0.83 9.66
CA MET A 217 -20.31 1.47 10.86
C MET A 217 -19.03 0.81 11.36
N PRO A 218 -18.15 1.55 12.05
CA PRO A 218 -17.06 0.99 12.86
C PRO A 218 -17.53 -0.14 13.76
N PHE A 219 -16.78 -1.23 13.73
CA PHE A 219 -16.90 -2.36 14.64
C PHE A 219 -15.56 -2.50 15.36
N GLY A 220 -15.58 -2.40 16.69
CA GLY A 220 -14.36 -2.39 17.52
C GLY A 220 -13.52 -1.12 17.37
N GLU A 221 -12.45 -1.06 18.16
CA GLU A 221 -11.47 0.03 18.10
C GLU A 221 -10.61 -0.06 16.83
N PRO A 222 -10.16 1.08 16.28
CA PRO A 222 -9.25 1.08 15.15
C PRO A 222 -7.87 0.54 15.54
N VAL A 223 -7.15 -0.02 14.57
CA VAL A 223 -5.74 -0.41 14.72
C VAL A 223 -4.88 0.54 13.89
N ASP A 224 -4.02 1.30 14.56
CA ASP A 224 -3.12 2.26 13.93
C ASP A 224 -1.72 1.69 13.77
N VAL A 225 -1.23 1.71 12.54
CA VAL A 225 0.13 1.32 12.18
C VAL A 225 0.89 2.56 11.75
N ALA A 226 1.93 2.93 12.51
CA ALA A 226 2.81 4.04 12.15
C ALA A 226 3.86 3.57 11.14
N VAL A 227 3.93 4.24 9.99
CA VAL A 227 4.92 4.00 8.94
C VAL A 227 5.77 5.25 8.73
N GLN A 228 7.09 5.07 8.67
CA GLN A 228 8.07 6.14 8.56
C GLN A 228 8.82 6.09 7.23
N HIS A 229 9.75 7.02 7.04
CA HIS A 229 10.67 7.00 5.91
C HIS A 229 11.49 5.70 5.90
N GLY A 230 11.54 5.01 4.76
CA GLY A 230 12.33 3.79 4.56
C GLY A 230 11.62 2.51 5.01
N ASP A 231 10.48 2.61 5.72
CA ASP A 231 9.74 1.43 6.15
C ASP A 231 9.12 0.67 4.97
N VAL A 232 9.11 -0.66 5.08
CA VAL A 232 8.34 -1.55 4.20
C VAL A 232 7.28 -2.26 5.03
N TYR A 233 6.01 -2.13 4.67
CA TYR A 233 4.94 -2.87 5.32
C TYR A 233 4.30 -3.91 4.40
N ILE A 234 3.84 -5.01 4.97
CA ILE A 234 3.23 -6.14 4.28
C ILE A 234 1.91 -6.46 4.95
N MET A 235 0.83 -6.55 4.18
CA MET A 235 -0.48 -6.93 4.69
C MET A 235 -0.74 -8.42 4.46
N SER A 236 -1.36 -9.10 5.42
CA SER A 236 -1.98 -10.40 5.15
C SER A 236 -3.14 -10.23 4.18
N GLU A 237 -3.55 -11.30 3.48
CA GLU A 237 -4.65 -11.27 2.51
C GLU A 237 -5.91 -10.65 3.11
N LYS A 238 -6.24 -10.98 4.37
CA LYS A 238 -7.39 -10.39 5.04
C LYS A 238 -7.19 -8.88 5.29
N ALA A 239 -5.99 -8.48 5.72
CA ALA A 239 -5.67 -7.08 6.01
C ALA A 239 -5.68 -6.18 4.76
N THR A 240 -5.47 -6.71 3.55
CA THR A 240 -5.65 -5.92 2.31
C THR A 240 -7.09 -5.42 2.15
N GLY A 241 -8.05 -6.07 2.81
CA GLY A 241 -9.47 -5.75 2.66
C GLY A 241 -9.98 -6.13 1.28
N ASN A 242 -9.38 -7.08 0.57
CA ASN A 242 -9.82 -7.47 -0.78
C ASN A 242 -11.30 -7.94 -0.84
N ASP A 243 -11.90 -8.27 0.30
CA ASP A 243 -13.31 -8.62 0.45
C ASP A 243 -14.20 -7.49 1.01
N TRP A 244 -13.71 -6.25 1.09
CA TRP A 244 -14.38 -5.11 1.76
C TRP A 244 -15.73 -4.71 1.16
N MET A 245 -16.00 -5.08 -0.10
CA MET A 245 -17.29 -4.86 -0.75
C MET A 245 -18.33 -5.94 -0.37
N SER A 246 -17.90 -7.06 0.23
CA SER A 246 -18.81 -8.13 0.67
C SER A 246 -19.53 -7.76 1.96
N ARG A 247 -20.75 -7.22 1.83
CA ARG A 247 -21.58 -6.82 2.98
C ARG A 247 -22.02 -7.99 3.87
N ARG A 248 -21.79 -9.24 3.50
CA ARG A 248 -22.22 -10.41 4.30
C ARG A 248 -21.16 -10.90 5.29
N LYS A 249 -19.94 -10.35 5.25
CA LYS A 249 -18.79 -10.78 6.05
C LYS A 249 -18.34 -9.69 7.01
N TYR A 250 -17.65 -10.08 8.08
CA TYR A 250 -16.76 -9.17 8.77
C TYR A 250 -15.62 -8.81 7.83
N ARG A 251 -15.36 -7.52 7.71
CA ARG A 251 -14.41 -6.98 6.75
C ARG A 251 -13.61 -5.87 7.36
N VAL A 252 -12.36 -5.79 6.96
CA VAL A 252 -11.45 -4.74 7.38
C VAL A 252 -11.27 -3.77 6.22
N VAL A 253 -11.27 -2.50 6.54
CA VAL A 253 -10.94 -1.40 5.64
C VAL A 253 -9.78 -0.62 6.22
N HIS A 254 -9.00 0.04 5.37
CA HIS A 254 -7.88 0.85 5.79
C HIS A 254 -7.84 2.21 5.08
N GLY A 255 -7.26 3.20 5.75
CA GLY A 255 -7.05 4.54 5.22
C GLY A 255 -5.72 5.12 5.70
N ALA A 256 -5.24 6.16 5.01
CA ALA A 256 -3.97 6.80 5.33
C ALA A 256 -3.93 8.30 4.93
N GLY A 257 -2.99 9.03 5.53
CA GLY A 257 -2.74 10.44 5.24
C GLY A 257 -3.44 11.39 6.21
N ALA A 258 -3.91 12.54 5.72
CA ALA A 258 -4.45 13.60 6.56
C ALA A 258 -5.61 13.13 7.46
N SER A 259 -5.74 13.71 8.65
CA SER A 259 -6.78 13.36 9.63
C SER A 259 -8.20 13.39 9.05
N ALA A 260 -8.47 14.26 8.06
CA ALA A 260 -9.75 14.31 7.35
C ALA A 260 -10.16 12.98 6.67
N TYR A 261 -9.19 12.10 6.35
CA TYR A 261 -9.41 10.80 5.72
C TYR A 261 -9.53 9.65 6.72
N ILE A 262 -8.78 9.71 7.83
CA ILE A 262 -8.68 8.59 8.79
C ILE A 262 -9.41 8.84 10.13
N SER A 263 -9.86 10.07 10.39
CA SER A 263 -10.65 10.39 11.59
C SER A 263 -12.16 10.30 11.37
N LYS A 264 -12.60 10.27 10.10
CA LYS A 264 -14.01 10.13 9.75
C LYS A 264 -14.34 8.63 9.61
N GLY A 265 -14.70 7.99 10.71
CA GLY A 265 -15.06 6.58 10.77
C GLY A 265 -16.43 6.26 10.17
N TYR A 266 -16.63 6.49 8.87
CA TYR A 266 -17.90 6.17 8.18
C TYR A 266 -18.07 4.70 7.83
#